data_AF-A0A829YKP5-F1
#
_entry.id   AF-A0A829YKP5-F1
#
_cell.length_a   1.000
_cell.length_b   1.000
_cell.length_c   1.000
_cell.angle_alpha   90.00
_cell.angle_beta   90.00
_cell.angle_gamma   90.00
#
_symmetry.space_group_name_H-M   'P 1'
#
loop_
_entity.id
_entity.type
_entity.pdbx_description
1 polymer ?
#
loop_
_entity_poly.entity_id
_entity_poly.type
_entity_poly.pdbx_seq_one_letter_code
_entity_poly.pdbx_strand_id
1 'polypeptide(L)'
;MEWLRLWYRSGWVEPALFALLLVMIATGAPMVAQHSRRSTDAFRAIQMATGVYLALFLCAHLLAVLGARSAGIETDWVFATGPNGLLDGIGMLIPYYIFAVFFLVLHVGCGLRIVLLKHGVTKASADKAVYTIGGVGLIVTMLMAIAALGAHVRSS
;
A
#
# COMPACT_ATOMS: atom_id res chain seq x y z
N MET A 1 10.88 17.05 -6.98
CA MET A 1 10.89 15.70 -6.39
C MET A 1 12.17 15.38 -5.62
N GLU A 2 13.31 15.99 -5.93
CA GLU A 2 14.60 15.67 -5.30
C GLU A 2 14.69 16.04 -3.82
N TRP A 3 14.08 17.16 -3.40
CA TRP A 3 14.01 17.57 -1.99
C TRP A 3 13.26 16.55 -1.11
N LEU A 4 12.19 15.94 -1.64
CA LEU A 4 11.46 14.85 -0.97
C LEU A 4 12.32 13.60 -0.84
N ARG A 5 13.15 13.30 -1.86
CA ARG A 5 14.10 12.18 -1.84
C ARG A 5 15.12 12.34 -0.73
N LEU A 6 15.70 13.54 -0.59
CA LEU A 6 16.65 13.85 0.48
C LEU A 6 16.04 13.71 1.87
N TRP A 7 14.79 14.13 2.04
CA TRP A 7 14.11 14.03 3.32
C TRP A 7 13.73 12.59 3.69
N TYR A 8 13.10 11.84 2.77
CA TYR A 8 12.66 10.47 3.06
C TYR A 8 13.86 9.49 3.16
N ARG A 9 14.91 9.66 2.34
CA ARG A 9 16.17 8.88 2.42
C ARG A 9 17.16 9.47 3.43
N SER A 10 16.73 10.37 4.30
CA SER A 10 17.58 10.82 5.39
C SER A 10 17.91 9.65 6.31
N GLY A 11 19.05 9.70 6.98
CA GLY A 11 19.52 8.61 7.82
C GLY A 11 18.59 8.23 8.98
N TRP A 12 17.54 9.02 9.25
CA TRP A 12 16.63 8.81 10.38
C TRP A 12 15.19 8.54 9.94
N VAL A 13 14.70 9.18 8.86
CA VAL A 13 13.31 8.97 8.39
C VAL A 13 13.14 7.57 7.79
N GLU A 14 14.07 7.14 6.94
CA GLU A 14 14.00 5.82 6.30
C GLU A 14 14.01 4.68 7.35
N PRO A 15 14.95 4.63 8.32
CA PRO A 15 14.90 3.62 9.37
C PRO A 15 13.66 3.70 10.26
N ALA A 16 13.16 4.90 10.55
CA ALA A 16 11.93 5.06 11.33
C ALA A 16 10.71 4.47 10.60
N LEU A 17 10.59 4.67 9.28
CA LEU A 17 9.54 4.07 8.47
C LEU A 17 9.63 2.53 8.47
N PHE A 18 10.84 1.97 8.37
CA PHE A 18 11.04 0.52 8.48
C PHE A 18 10.68 -0.02 9.86
N ALA A 19 11.08 0.67 10.93
CA ALA A 19 10.71 0.28 12.29
C ALA A 19 9.18 0.31 12.48
N LEU A 20 8.51 1.35 12.00
CA LEU A 20 7.05 1.46 12.03
C LEU A 20 6.38 0.32 11.26
N LEU A 21 6.86 0.00 10.05
CA LEU A 21 6.34 -1.11 9.26
C LEU A 21 6.52 -2.45 10.00
N LEU A 22 7.69 -2.69 10.60
CA LEU A 22 7.95 -3.89 11.38
C LEU A 22 7.01 -3.99 12.58
N VAL A 23 6.78 -2.89 13.31
CA VAL A 23 5.81 -2.85 14.42
C VAL A 23 4.39 -3.14 13.90
N MET A 24 3.99 -2.56 12.77
CA MET A 24 2.67 -2.81 12.18
C MET A 24 2.48 -4.29 11.79
N ILE A 25 3.48 -4.92 11.17
CA ILE A 25 3.43 -6.34 10.79
C ILE A 25 3.44 -7.24 12.05
N ALA A 26 4.34 -6.97 13.00
CA ALA A 26 4.49 -7.78 14.21
C ALA A 26 3.25 -7.74 15.12
N THR A 27 2.56 -6.60 15.16
CA THR A 27 1.31 -6.45 15.92
C THR A 27 0.08 -6.92 15.13
N GLY A 28 0.05 -6.69 13.81
CA GLY A 28 -1.06 -7.08 12.93
C GLY A 28 -1.20 -8.60 12.73
N ALA A 29 -0.10 -9.35 12.62
CA ALA A 29 -0.15 -10.78 12.37
C ALA A 29 -0.87 -11.58 13.49
N PRO A 30 -0.57 -11.37 14.78
CA PRO A 30 -1.35 -11.97 15.86
C PRO A 30 -2.82 -11.54 15.86
N MET A 31 -3.13 -10.28 15.50
CA MET A 31 -4.51 -9.81 15.42
C MET A 31 -5.30 -10.58 14.37
N VAL A 32 -4.74 -10.81 13.18
CA VAL A 32 -5.35 -11.63 12.14
C VAL A 32 -5.60 -13.05 12.66
N ALA A 33 -4.60 -13.71 13.24
CA ALA A 33 -4.74 -15.07 13.75
C ALA A 33 -5.86 -15.20 14.81
N GLN A 34 -5.98 -14.21 15.71
CA GLN A 34 -7.03 -14.19 16.73
C GLN A 34 -8.42 -13.92 16.13
N HIS A 35 -8.50 -13.02 15.15
CA HIS A 35 -9.77 -12.55 14.60
C HIS A 35 -10.34 -13.50 13.55
N SER A 36 -9.50 -14.26 12.84
CA SER A 36 -9.92 -15.29 11.88
C SER A 36 -10.64 -16.48 12.53
N ARG A 37 -10.54 -16.63 13.86
CA ARG A 37 -11.21 -17.71 14.62
C ARG A 37 -12.59 -17.32 15.15
N ARG A 38 -13.05 -16.09 14.88
CA ARG A 38 -14.32 -15.54 15.38
C ARG A 38 -15.23 -15.20 14.20
N SER A 39 -16.53 -15.11 14.46
CA SER A 39 -17.47 -14.56 13.46
C SER A 39 -17.01 -13.15 13.06
N THR A 40 -16.92 -12.89 11.75
CA THR A 40 -16.40 -11.64 11.20
C THR A 40 -17.48 -10.92 10.41
N ASP A 41 -17.57 -9.61 10.61
CA ASP A 41 -18.28 -8.74 9.67
C ASP A 41 -17.42 -8.47 8.42
N ALA A 42 -18.04 -7.90 7.39
CA ALA A 42 -17.37 -7.62 6.11
C ALA A 42 -16.20 -6.63 6.27
N PHE A 43 -16.32 -5.59 7.09
CA PHE A 43 -15.25 -4.60 7.28
C PHE A 43 -14.04 -5.21 8.00
N ARG A 44 -14.27 -6.10 8.96
CA ARG A 44 -13.22 -6.84 9.65
C ARG A 44 -12.55 -7.85 8.72
N ALA A 45 -13.31 -8.53 7.85
CA ALA A 45 -12.76 -9.40 6.83
C ALA A 45 -11.86 -8.62 5.85
N ILE A 46 -12.34 -7.47 5.36
CA ILE A 46 -11.58 -6.57 4.50
C ILE A 46 -10.31 -6.07 5.20
N GLN A 47 -10.40 -5.63 6.46
CA GLN A 47 -9.23 -5.17 7.24
C GLN A 47 -8.16 -6.24 7.34
N MET A 48 -8.55 -7.49 7.64
CA MET A 48 -7.61 -8.61 7.74
C MET A 48 -7.01 -8.96 6.38
N ALA A 49 -7.83 -9.12 5.34
CA ALA A 49 -7.37 -9.49 4.01
C ALA A 49 -6.41 -8.45 3.42
N THR A 50 -6.78 -7.17 3.49
CA THR A 50 -5.91 -6.07 3.04
C THR A 50 -4.65 -5.96 3.88
N GLY A 51 -4.72 -6.18 5.19
CA GLY A 51 -3.55 -6.17 6.07
C GLY A 51 -2.53 -7.26 5.74
N VAL A 52 -3.00 -8.49 5.51
CA VAL A 52 -2.14 -9.61 5.07
C VAL A 52 -1.53 -9.31 3.70
N TYR A 53 -2.34 -8.86 2.74
CA TYR A 53 -1.85 -8.47 1.43
C TYR A 53 -0.75 -7.41 1.53
N LEU A 54 -0.97 -6.33 2.30
CA LEU A 54 -0.04 -5.22 2.43
C LEU A 54 1.27 -5.63 3.11
N ALA A 55 1.20 -6.50 4.12
CA ALA A 55 2.41 -7.03 4.76
C ALA A 55 3.29 -7.79 3.74
N LEU A 56 2.68 -8.67 2.95
CA LEU A 56 3.40 -9.43 1.92
C LEU A 56 3.92 -8.52 0.80
N PHE A 57 3.07 -7.61 0.31
CA PHE A 57 3.41 -6.64 -0.73
C PHE A 57 4.59 -5.76 -0.29
N LEU A 58 4.54 -5.15 0.90
CA LEU A 58 5.58 -4.23 1.36
C LEU A 58 6.90 -4.96 1.63
N CYS A 59 6.88 -6.19 2.16
CA CYS A 59 8.08 -7.00 2.30
C CYS A 59 8.74 -7.27 0.93
N ALA A 60 7.97 -7.76 -0.05
CA ALA A 60 8.49 -8.03 -1.39
C ALA A 60 8.98 -6.76 -2.09
N HIS A 61 8.21 -5.68 -2.00
CA HIS A 61 8.54 -4.39 -2.60
C HIS A 61 9.82 -3.78 -2.01
N LEU A 62 9.97 -3.80 -0.68
CA LEU A 62 11.18 -3.29 -0.02
C LEU A 62 12.41 -4.13 -0.35
N LEU A 63 12.29 -5.46 -0.40
CA LEU A 63 13.40 -6.32 -0.81
C LEU A 63 13.85 -6.02 -2.25
N ALA A 64 12.91 -5.81 -3.17
CA ALA A 64 13.22 -5.45 -4.56
C ALA A 64 13.91 -4.08 -4.66
N VAL A 65 13.38 -3.06 -3.99
CA VAL A 65 13.92 -1.69 -4.02
C VAL A 65 15.30 -1.62 -3.35
N LEU A 66 15.47 -2.28 -2.20
CA LEU A 66 16.75 -2.32 -1.50
C LEU A 66 17.79 -3.16 -2.27
N GLY A 67 17.37 -4.25 -2.92
CA GLY A 67 18.23 -5.05 -3.78
C GLY A 67 18.70 -4.29 -5.03
N ALA A 68 17.83 -3.53 -5.68
CA ALA A 68 18.22 -2.65 -6.78
C ALA A 68 19.22 -1.58 -6.31
N ARG A 69 18.96 -0.95 -5.15
CA ARG A 69 19.85 0.05 -4.57
C ARG A 69 21.22 -0.51 -4.18
N SER A 70 21.28 -1.71 -3.61
CA SER A 70 22.57 -2.34 -3.28
C SER A 70 23.39 -2.69 -4.52
N ALA A 71 22.73 -2.88 -5.68
CA ALA A 71 23.36 -3.00 -6.99
C ALA A 71 23.71 -1.65 -7.65
N GLY A 72 23.52 -0.53 -6.96
CA GLY A 72 23.81 0.82 -7.49
C GLY A 72 22.77 1.37 -8.46
N ILE A 73 21.59 0.74 -8.55
CA ILE A 73 20.50 1.19 -9.42
C ILE A 73 19.66 2.22 -8.67
N GLU A 74 19.47 3.39 -9.27
CA GLU A 74 18.57 4.41 -8.74
C GLU A 74 17.10 4.01 -8.93
N THR A 75 16.41 3.74 -7.84
CA THR A 75 14.99 3.36 -7.86
C THR A 75 14.08 4.58 -7.93
N ASP A 76 13.95 5.15 -9.13
CA ASP A 76 13.09 6.29 -9.40
C ASP A 76 12.07 6.03 -10.52
N TRP A 77 11.50 7.11 -11.08
CA TRP A 77 10.51 6.97 -12.14
C TRP A 77 11.07 6.27 -13.39
N VAL A 78 12.34 6.49 -13.74
CA VAL A 78 12.98 5.84 -14.88
C VAL A 78 13.18 4.35 -14.59
N PHE A 79 13.57 3.99 -13.37
CA PHE A 79 13.61 2.59 -12.95
C PHE A 79 12.22 1.91 -13.04
N ALA A 80 11.14 2.63 -12.75
CA ALA A 80 9.79 2.08 -12.82
C ALA A 80 9.27 1.95 -14.28
N THR A 81 9.39 3.01 -15.09
CA THR A 81 8.68 3.12 -16.38
C THR A 81 9.58 3.34 -17.60
N GLY A 82 10.89 3.43 -17.42
CA GLY A 82 11.84 3.64 -18.50
C GLY A 82 12.11 2.38 -19.32
N PRO A 83 12.89 2.49 -20.41
CA PRO A 83 13.36 1.33 -21.18
C PRO A 83 14.20 0.39 -20.30
N ASN A 84 13.92 -0.91 -20.35
CA ASN A 84 14.41 -1.94 -19.41
C ASN A 84 14.06 -1.67 -17.94
N GLY A 85 13.07 -0.81 -17.67
CA GLY A 85 12.52 -0.55 -16.35
C GLY A 85 11.65 -1.69 -15.85
N LEU A 86 11.21 -1.58 -14.60
CA LEU A 86 10.46 -2.63 -13.90
C LEU A 86 9.15 -3.04 -14.60
N LEU A 87 8.48 -2.09 -15.26
CA LEU A 87 7.24 -2.32 -15.99
C LEU A 87 7.46 -2.66 -17.47
N ASP A 88 8.71 -2.63 -17.95
CA ASP A 88 9.04 -2.95 -19.34
C ASP A 88 8.92 -4.46 -19.58
N GLY A 89 8.10 -4.88 -20.54
CA GLY A 89 7.84 -6.29 -20.85
C GLY A 89 7.08 -7.09 -19.78
N ILE A 90 6.73 -6.50 -18.63
CA ILE A 90 6.04 -7.21 -17.52
C ILE A 90 4.77 -6.48 -17.06
N GLY A 91 3.80 -6.33 -17.98
CA GLY A 91 2.52 -5.66 -17.70
C GLY A 91 1.72 -6.24 -16.52
N MET A 92 2.00 -7.49 -16.09
CA MET A 92 1.37 -8.09 -14.90
C MET A 92 1.73 -7.36 -13.59
N LEU A 93 2.82 -6.60 -13.54
CA LEU A 93 3.17 -5.80 -12.36
C LEU A 93 2.24 -4.59 -12.19
N ILE A 94 1.59 -4.13 -13.26
CA ILE A 94 0.66 -3.00 -13.22
C ILE A 94 -0.50 -3.27 -12.25
N PRO A 95 -1.32 -4.34 -12.40
CA PRO A 95 -2.38 -4.64 -11.44
C PRO A 95 -1.84 -4.92 -10.03
N TYR A 96 -0.64 -5.49 -9.90
CA TYR A 96 0.02 -5.71 -8.61
C TYR A 96 0.23 -4.39 -7.83
N TYR A 97 0.74 -3.34 -8.47
CA TYR A 97 0.92 -2.02 -7.84
C TYR A 97 -0.39 -1.27 -7.63
N ILE A 98 -1.33 -1.37 -8.58
CA ILE A 98 -2.66 -0.76 -8.49
C ILE A 98 -3.41 -1.29 -7.26
N PHE A 99 -3.46 -2.61 -7.07
CA PHE A 99 -4.13 -3.20 -5.91
C PHE A 99 -3.47 -2.80 -4.59
N ALA A 100 -2.14 -2.66 -4.56
CA ALA A 100 -1.45 -2.20 -3.37
C ALA A 100 -1.87 -0.79 -2.92
N VAL A 101 -1.99 0.15 -3.87
CA VAL A 101 -2.45 1.51 -3.56
C VAL A 101 -3.88 1.49 -3.04
N PHE A 102 -4.79 0.79 -3.74
CA PHE A 102 -6.19 0.74 -3.33
C PHE A 102 -6.36 0.06 -1.96
N PHE A 103 -5.71 -1.09 -1.75
CA PHE A 103 -5.80 -1.82 -0.50
C PHE A 103 -5.15 -1.07 0.66
N LEU A 104 -4.11 -0.28 0.43
CA LEU A 104 -3.54 0.61 1.45
C LEU A 104 -4.60 1.61 1.95
N VAL A 105 -5.26 2.31 1.03
CA VAL A 105 -6.27 3.31 1.37
C VAL A 105 -7.47 2.65 2.06
N LEU A 106 -7.93 1.51 1.55
CA LEU A 106 -9.04 0.76 2.13
C LEU A 106 -8.70 0.24 3.53
N HIS A 107 -7.48 -0.28 3.75
CA HIS A 107 -6.98 -0.72 5.04
C HIS A 107 -6.93 0.42 6.07
N VAL A 108 -6.47 1.60 5.65
CA VAL A 108 -6.48 2.79 6.52
C VAL A 108 -7.91 3.21 6.84
N GLY A 109 -8.82 3.21 5.87
CA GLY A 109 -10.23 3.52 6.08
C GLY A 109 -10.90 2.57 7.08
N CYS A 110 -10.71 1.26 6.92
CA CYS A 110 -11.22 0.25 7.83
C CYS A 110 -10.56 0.33 9.23
N GLY A 111 -9.26 0.63 9.32
CA GLY A 111 -8.57 0.91 10.58
C GLY A 111 -9.15 2.14 11.30
N LEU A 112 -9.39 3.23 10.57
CA LEU A 112 -10.03 4.43 11.11
C LEU A 112 -11.44 4.12 11.62
N ARG A 113 -12.22 3.31 10.91
CA ARG A 113 -13.54 2.87 11.38
C ARG A 113 -13.48 2.20 12.75
N ILE A 114 -12.48 1.34 12.99
CA ILE A 114 -12.28 0.68 14.30
C ILE A 114 -12.03 1.73 15.39
N VAL A 115 -11.20 2.74 15.10
CA VAL A 115 -10.90 3.84 16.02
C VAL A 115 -12.17 4.68 16.29
N LEU A 116 -12.90 5.09 15.26
CA LEU A 116 -14.13 5.89 15.39
C LEU A 116 -15.19 5.20 16.25
N LEU A 117 -15.43 3.91 16.01
CA LEU A 117 -16.36 3.12 16.81
C LEU A 117 -15.92 3.02 18.28
N LYS A 118 -14.63 2.86 18.54
CA LYS A 118 -14.07 2.84 19.91
C LYS A 118 -14.26 4.18 20.62
N HIS A 119 -14.29 5.29 19.89
CA HIS A 119 -14.54 6.63 20.42
C HIS A 119 -16.03 7.04 20.40
N GLY A 120 -16.96 6.10 20.22
CA GLY A 120 -18.40 6.34 20.35
C GLY A 120 -19.07 6.98 19.14
N VAL A 121 -18.37 7.08 18.00
CA VAL A 121 -18.99 7.54 16.75
C VAL A 121 -20.02 6.50 16.28
N THR A 122 -21.14 6.98 15.75
CA THR A 122 -22.22 6.11 15.27
C THR A 122 -21.72 5.17 14.16
N LYS A 123 -22.28 3.95 14.11
CA LYS A 123 -21.96 2.97 13.06
C LYS A 123 -22.14 3.54 11.66
N ALA A 124 -23.24 4.28 11.43
CA ALA A 124 -23.52 4.88 10.12
C ALA A 124 -22.42 5.87 9.68
N SER A 125 -21.96 6.75 10.59
CA SER A 125 -20.89 7.70 10.30
C SER A 125 -19.54 7.01 10.10
N ALA A 126 -19.24 5.99 10.90
CA ALA A 126 -18.00 5.23 10.79
C ALA A 126 -17.96 4.40 9.48
N ASP A 127 -19.08 3.78 9.08
CA ASP A 127 -19.21 3.06 7.81
C ASP A 127 -19.08 4.04 6.63
N LYS A 128 -19.73 5.21 6.71
CA LYS A 128 -19.61 6.28 5.70
C LYS A 128 -18.17 6.71 5.49
N ALA A 129 -17.38 6.85 6.56
CA ALA A 129 -15.96 7.19 6.45
C ALA A 129 -15.19 6.16 5.60
N VAL A 130 -15.44 4.86 5.79
CA VAL A 130 -14.80 3.82 4.96
C VAL A 130 -15.21 3.96 3.51
N TYR A 131 -16.50 4.14 3.22
CA TYR A 131 -16.97 4.27 1.84
C TYR A 131 -16.41 5.51 1.15
N THR A 132 -16.34 6.64 1.85
CA THR A 132 -15.76 7.88 1.31
C THR A 132 -14.26 7.71 1.04
N ILE A 133 -13.49 7.23 2.02
CA ILE A 133 -12.05 7.02 1.87
C ILE A 133 -11.75 5.99 0.77
N GLY A 134 -12.45 4.86 0.79
CA GLY A 134 -12.33 3.81 -0.22
C GLY A 134 -12.72 4.30 -1.62
N GLY A 135 -13.80 5.08 -1.75
CA GLY A 135 -14.23 5.67 -3.02
C GLY A 135 -13.20 6.63 -3.60
N VAL A 136 -12.64 7.52 -2.79
CA VAL A 136 -11.54 8.41 -3.21
C VAL A 136 -10.30 7.59 -3.59
N GLY A 137 -9.94 6.60 -2.78
CA GLY A 137 -8.82 5.70 -3.05
C GLY A 137 -8.96 4.95 -4.38
N LEU A 138 -10.18 4.50 -4.70
CA LEU A 138 -10.48 3.84 -5.96
C LEU A 138 -10.28 4.79 -7.15
N ILE A 139 -10.78 6.02 -7.07
CA ILE A 139 -10.60 7.03 -8.13
C ILE A 139 -9.12 7.30 -8.36
N VAL A 140 -8.35 7.56 -7.30
CA VAL A 140 -6.91 7.81 -7.40
C VAL A 140 -6.19 6.61 -8.02
N THR A 141 -6.54 5.40 -7.59
CA THR A 141 -5.95 4.16 -8.12
C THR A 141 -6.27 3.96 -9.61
N MET A 142 -7.49 4.27 -10.04
CA MET A 142 -7.88 4.19 -11.45
C MET A 142 -7.11 5.21 -12.31
N LEU A 143 -6.91 6.43 -11.81
CA LEU A 143 -6.10 7.43 -12.51
C LEU A 143 -4.64 6.98 -12.66
N MET A 144 -4.07 6.40 -11.59
CA MET A 144 -2.72 5.81 -11.64
C MET A 144 -2.64 4.65 -12.63
N ALA A 145 -3.64 3.77 -12.66
CA ALA A 145 -3.71 2.66 -13.58
C ALA A 145 -3.69 3.11 -15.05
N ILE A 146 -4.53 4.10 -15.38
CA ILE A 146 -4.60 4.67 -16.73
C ILE A 146 -3.26 5.30 -17.11
N ALA A 147 -2.63 6.05 -16.19
CA ALA A 147 -1.32 6.65 -16.43
C ALA A 147 -0.23 5.59 -16.66
N ALA A 148 -0.20 4.53 -15.85
CA ALA A 148 0.79 3.46 -15.96
C ALA A 148 0.62 2.64 -17.26
N LEU A 149 -0.63 2.32 -17.63
CA LEU A 149 -0.93 1.65 -18.90
C LEU A 149 -0.56 2.53 -20.10
N GLY A 150 -0.89 3.81 -20.05
CA GLY A 150 -0.53 4.77 -21.09
C GLY A 150 0.99 4.92 -21.26
N ALA A 151 1.76 4.84 -20.17
CA ALA A 151 3.21 4.83 -20.22
C ALA A 151 3.76 3.53 -20.82
N HIS A 152 3.26 2.37 -20.40
CA HIS A 152 3.68 1.06 -20.89
C HIS A 152 3.43 0.88 -22.39
N VAL A 153 2.29 1.34 -22.90
CA VAL A 153 1.97 1.28 -24.34
C VAL A 153 2.91 2.16 -25.18
N ARG A 154 3.45 3.25 -24.62
CA ARG A 154 4.39 4.12 -25.34
C ARG A 154 5.84 3.62 -25.34
N SER A 155 6.19 2.75 -24.39
CA SER A 155 7.55 2.20 -24.25
C SER A 155 7.73 0.84 -24.91
N SER A 156 6.64 0.16 -25.29
CA SER A 156 6.62 -1.12 -26.02
C SER A 156 6.65 -0.90 -27.52
#